data_AF-A0A6M1SIY9-F1
#
_entry.id   AF-A0A6M1SIY9-F1
#
_cell.length_a   1.000
_cell.length_b   1.000
_cell.length_c   1.000
_cell.angle_alpha   90.00
_cell.angle_beta   90.00
_cell.angle_gamma   90.00
#
_symmetry.space_group_name_H-M   'P 1'
#
loop_
_entity.id
_entity.type
_entity.pdbx_description
1 polymer ?
#
loop_
_entity_poly.entity_id
_entity_poly.type
_entity_poly.pdbx_seq_one_letter_code
_entity_poly.pdbx_strand_id
1 'polypeptide(L)'
;MHTFRQISIGENAKNAVTVGIERNTSGSTVAAVWWPAHGDVDGDEASYDSVPEALAAAKAARALHGFADVVVTLQSDDLWDPQWGRLAGAQALSEDEIFELASATEAMRDA
;
A
#
# COMPACT_ATOMS: atom_id res chain seq x y z
N MET A 1 -4.14 8.50 -12.83
CA MET A 1 -4.21 8.01 -11.44
C MET A 1 -3.26 6.83 -11.30
N HIS A 2 -2.47 6.78 -10.23
CA HIS A 2 -1.57 5.66 -9.97
C HIS A 2 -2.28 4.61 -9.09
N THR A 3 -2.01 3.33 -9.37
CA THR A 3 -2.49 2.22 -8.54
C THR A 3 -1.28 1.61 -7.85
N PHE A 4 -1.36 1.41 -6.54
CA PHE A 4 -0.31 0.81 -5.73
C PHE A 4 -0.83 -0.49 -5.11
N ARG A 5 0.01 -1.53 -5.07
CA ARG A 5 -0.35 -2.77 -4.40
C ARG A 5 -0.18 -2.61 -2.89
N GLN A 6 -1.21 -2.90 -2.12
CA GLN A 6 -1.12 -2.92 -0.66
C GLN A 6 -0.58 -4.28 -0.20
N ILE A 7 0.33 -4.26 0.76
CA ILE A 7 0.88 -5.45 1.41
C ILE A 7 0.71 -5.35 2.94
N SER A 8 0.81 -6.48 3.62
CA SER A 8 0.75 -6.51 5.09
C SER A 8 2.03 -5.95 5.71
N ILE A 9 1.93 -5.35 6.89
CA ILE A 9 3.10 -4.91 7.66
C ILE A 9 4.02 -6.10 7.92
N GLY A 10 5.31 -5.95 7.64
CA GLY A 10 6.31 -7.02 7.78
C GLY A 10 6.31 -8.03 6.63
N GLU A 11 5.46 -7.89 5.62
CA GLU A 11 5.56 -8.69 4.39
C GLU A 11 6.83 -8.30 3.63
N ASN A 12 7.65 -9.29 3.29
CA ASN A 12 8.89 -9.05 2.57
C ASN A 12 8.62 -8.98 1.06
N ALA A 13 8.60 -7.76 0.53
CA ALA A 13 8.51 -7.50 -0.90
C ALA A 13 9.91 -7.54 -1.58
N LYS A 14 10.46 -8.75 -1.73
CA LYS A 14 11.83 -9.03 -2.22
C LYS A 14 12.25 -8.34 -3.54
N ASN A 15 11.30 -7.84 -4.33
CA ASN A 15 11.54 -7.15 -5.60
C ASN A 15 10.67 -5.90 -5.75
N ALA A 16 10.45 -5.17 -4.66
CA ALA A 16 9.71 -3.93 -4.67
C ALA A 16 10.29 -2.92 -3.69
N VAL A 17 10.05 -1.65 -3.98
CA VAL A 17 10.23 -0.57 -3.01
C VAL A 17 8.96 -0.46 -2.18
N THR A 18 9.10 -0.49 -0.85
CA THR A 18 7.98 -0.43 0.07
C THR A 18 7.83 0.97 0.62
N VAL A 19 6.60 1.47 0.68
CA VAL A 19 6.21 2.70 1.35
C VAL A 19 5.32 2.36 2.53
N GLY A 20 5.86 2.49 3.73
CA GLY A 20 5.09 2.38 4.97
C GLY A 20 4.50 3.73 5.32
N ILE A 21 3.21 3.76 5.63
CA ILE A 21 2.53 4.96 6.12
C ILE A 21 2.01 4.66 7.52
N GLU A 22 2.42 5.49 8.47
CA GLU A 22 2.10 5.34 9.89
C GLU A 22 1.79 6.68 10.53
N ARG A 23 1.19 6.62 11.73
CA ARG A 23 0.98 7.79 12.56
C ARG A 23 2.07 7.84 13.63
N ASN A 24 2.84 8.92 13.63
CA ASN A 24 3.90 9.11 14.62
C ASN A 24 3.34 9.39 16.02
N THR A 25 4.21 9.47 17.02
CA THR A 25 3.85 9.74 18.43
C THR A 25 3.17 11.10 18.66
N SER A 26 3.27 12.03 17.71
CA SER A 26 2.61 13.33 17.76
C SER A 26 1.23 13.33 17.09
N GLY A 27 0.80 12.19 16.53
CA GLY A 27 -0.46 12.09 15.79
C GLY A 27 -0.36 12.49 14.31
N SER A 28 0.83 12.85 13.81
CA SER A 28 1.03 13.22 12.41
C SER A 28 1.24 11.99 11.53
N THR A 29 0.67 12.00 10.33
CA THR A 29 0.92 10.98 9.31
C THR A 29 2.33 11.17 8.74
N VAL A 30 3.15 10.12 8.81
CA VAL A 30 4.51 10.07 8.26
C VAL A 30 4.64 8.87 7.34
N ALA A 31 5.67 8.88 6.50
CA ALA A 31 5.97 7.75 5.62
C ALA A 31 7.44 7.34 5.71
N ALA A 32 7.70 6.04 5.58
CA ALA A 32 9.03 5.47 5.42
C ALA A 32 9.10 4.75 4.08
N VAL A 33 10.21 4.90 3.37
CA VAL A 33 10.50 4.20 2.12
C VAL A 33 11.67 3.28 2.37
N TRP A 34 11.53 2.00 2.07
CA TRP A 34 12.63 1.04 2.19
C TRP A 34 12.61 0.01 1.08
N TRP A 35 13.76 -0.60 0.84
CA TRP A 35 13.89 -1.73 -0.08
C TRP A 35 14.95 -2.72 0.41
N PRO A 36 14.79 -4.01 0.12
CA PRO A 36 15.80 -5.01 0.46
C PRO A 36 17.02 -4.86 -0.44
N ALA A 37 18.17 -5.31 0.05
CA ALA A 37 19.35 -5.48 -0.80
C ALA A 37 19.04 -6.48 -1.93
N HIS A 38 19.45 -6.15 -3.15
CA HIS A 38 19.19 -6.95 -4.34
C HIS A 38 20.34 -6.88 -5.34
N GLY A 39 21.04 -8.00 -5.55
CA GLY A 39 22.23 -8.02 -6.41
C GLY A 39 23.30 -7.08 -5.85
N ASP A 40 23.68 -6.08 -6.64
CA ASP A 40 24.64 -5.02 -6.27
C ASP A 40 23.98 -3.79 -5.62
N VAL A 41 22.66 -3.81 -5.39
CA VAL A 41 21.93 -2.73 -4.72
C VAL A 41 21.90 -3.00 -3.22
N ASP A 42 22.42 -2.07 -2.43
CA ASP A 42 22.29 -2.08 -0.98
C ASP A 42 20.84 -1.76 -0.56
N GLY A 43 20.38 -2.43 0.49
CA GLY A 43 19.10 -2.11 1.11
C GLY A 43 19.22 -0.82 1.91
N ASP A 44 18.22 0.04 1.77
CA ASP A 44 18.20 1.35 2.42
C ASP A 44 16.79 1.66 2.96
N GLU A 45 16.73 2.61 3.90
CA GLU A 45 15.49 3.09 4.51
C GLU A 45 15.59 4.61 4.73
N ALA A 46 14.54 5.32 4.30
CA ALA A 46 14.43 6.76 4.43
C ALA A 46 13.04 7.17 4.93
N SER A 47 12.99 8.05 5.92
CA SER A 47 11.76 8.58 6.50
C SER A 47 11.42 9.96 5.94
N TYR A 48 10.13 10.23 5.79
CA TYR A 48 9.56 11.44 5.20
C TYR A 48 8.37 11.90 6.02
N ASP A 49 8.26 13.21 6.24
CA ASP A 49 7.09 13.84 6.87
C ASP A 49 5.90 13.98 5.91
N SER A 50 6.10 13.68 4.62
CA SER A 50 5.12 13.85 3.54
C SER A 50 4.97 12.57 2.73
N VAL A 51 3.75 12.00 2.74
CA VAL A 51 3.44 10.80 1.94
C VAL A 51 3.64 11.02 0.43
N PRO A 52 3.19 12.15 -0.17
CA PRO A 52 3.48 12.44 -1.57
C PRO A 52 4.98 12.43 -1.92
N GLU A 53 5.81 12.93 -1.02
CA GLU A 53 7.27 12.96 -1.20
C GLU A 53 7.87 11.56 -1.12
N ALA A 54 7.45 10.76 -0.13
CA ALA A 54 7.82 9.36 0.00
C ALA A 54 7.43 8.55 -1.25
N LEU A 55 6.23 8.74 -1.78
CA LEU A 55 5.78 8.07 -3.01
C LEU A 55 6.60 8.47 -4.23
N ALA A 56 7.04 9.74 -4.32
CA ALA A 56 7.91 10.20 -5.39
C ALA A 56 9.31 9.57 -5.26
N ALA A 57 9.88 9.55 -4.05
CA ALA A 57 11.15 8.92 -3.75
C ALA A 57 11.13 7.41 -4.05
N ALA A 58 10.06 6.71 -3.66
CA ALA A 58 9.89 5.29 -3.93
C ALA A 58 9.84 4.97 -5.43
N LYS A 59 9.16 5.81 -6.22
CA LYS A 59 9.14 5.69 -7.69
C LYS A 59 10.52 5.94 -8.30
N ALA A 60 11.26 6.92 -7.76
CA ALA A 60 12.62 7.19 -8.20
C ALA A 60 13.57 6.03 -7.87
N ALA A 61 13.50 5.49 -6.64
CA ALA A 61 14.27 4.32 -6.22
C ALA A 61 13.94 3.09 -7.07
N ARG A 62 12.65 2.86 -7.38
CA ARG A 62 12.22 1.80 -8.30
C ARG A 62 12.89 1.93 -9.66
N ALA A 63 12.85 3.12 -10.26
CA ALA A 63 13.42 3.37 -11.58
C ALA A 63 14.95 3.29 -11.58
N LEU A 64 15.59 3.77 -10.52
CA LEU A 64 17.05 3.81 -10.38
C LEU A 64 17.65 2.42 -10.15
N HIS A 65 17.04 1.62 -9.29
CA HIS A 65 17.56 0.32 -8.86
C HIS A 65 16.94 -0.86 -9.62
N GLY A 66 15.96 -0.62 -10.49
CA GLY A 66 15.35 -1.65 -11.33
C GLY A 66 14.36 -2.56 -10.61
N PHE A 67 13.77 -2.12 -9.49
CA PHE A 67 12.70 -2.86 -8.82
C PHE A 67 11.46 -2.98 -9.72
N ALA A 68 10.74 -4.10 -9.60
CA ALA A 68 9.55 -4.32 -10.42
C ALA A 68 8.42 -3.34 -10.08
N ASP A 69 8.21 -3.08 -8.78
CA ASP A 69 7.00 -2.43 -8.30
C ASP A 69 7.23 -1.50 -7.10
N VAL A 70 6.22 -0.68 -6.78
CA VAL A 70 6.15 0.11 -5.55
C VAL A 70 4.92 -0.34 -4.77
N VAL A 71 5.16 -0.88 -3.59
CA VAL A 71 4.13 -1.42 -2.71
C VAL A 71 3.90 -0.49 -1.53
N VAL A 72 2.69 -0.50 -0.99
CA VAL A 72 2.31 0.32 0.17
C VAL A 72 1.93 -0.59 1.31
N THR A 73 2.40 -0.28 2.52
CA THR A 73 1.90 -0.86 3.76
C THR A 73 1.35 0.26 4.63
N LEU A 74 0.21 0.03 5.25
CA LEU A 74 -0.45 1.02 6.10
C LEU A 74 -0.51 0.48 7.53
N GLN A 75 -0.26 1.35 8.51
CA GLN A 75 -0.61 1.05 9.91
C GLN A 75 -2.12 0.92 10.11
N SER A 76 -2.89 1.76 9.42
CA SER A 76 -4.36 1.79 9.41
C SER A 76 -4.87 2.25 8.04
N ASP A 77 -6.00 1.73 7.57
CA ASP A 77 -6.59 2.10 6.27
C ASP A 77 -7.03 3.58 6.20
N ASP A 78 -7.31 4.24 7.35
CA ASP A 78 -7.65 5.68 7.40
C ASP A 78 -6.49 6.60 7.01
N LEU A 79 -5.26 6.07 7.00
CA LEU A 79 -4.07 6.84 6.67
C LEU A 79 -3.92 7.08 5.17
N TRP A 80 -4.63 6.34 4.33
CA TRP A 80 -4.56 6.51 2.89
C TRP A 80 -5.44 7.67 2.42
N ASP A 81 -4.82 8.62 1.72
CA ASP A 81 -5.57 9.66 1.02
C ASP A 81 -5.80 9.27 -0.45
N PRO A 82 -7.07 9.21 -0.92
CA PRO A 82 -7.40 8.90 -2.31
C PRO A 82 -6.77 9.85 -3.33
N GLN A 83 -6.36 11.05 -2.92
CA GLN A 83 -5.67 12.00 -3.81
C GLN A 83 -4.27 11.50 -4.24
N TRP A 84 -3.64 10.62 -3.45
CA TRP A 84 -2.34 10.03 -3.79
C TRP A 84 -2.44 8.92 -4.83
N GLY A 85 -3.60 8.26 -4.91
CA GLY A 85 -3.89 7.20 -5.85
C GLY A 85 -4.87 6.17 -5.32
N ARG A 86 -4.89 4.99 -5.94
CA ARG A 86 -5.72 3.86 -5.53
C ARG A 86 -4.86 2.74 -4.94
N LEU A 87 -5.32 2.14 -3.84
CA LEU A 87 -4.74 0.92 -3.31
C LEU A 87 -5.44 -0.31 -3.90
N ALA A 88 -4.67 -1.17 -4.55
CA ALA A 88 -5.09 -2.51 -4.93
C ALA A 88 -4.81 -3.44 -3.75
N GLY A 89 -5.84 -3.74 -2.95
CA GLY A 89 -5.75 -4.64 -1.79
C GLY A 89 -6.63 -4.26 -0.60
N ALA A 90 -7.06 -3.01 -0.47
CA ALA A 90 -7.85 -2.50 0.65
C ALA A 90 -9.33 -2.96 0.71
N GLN A 91 -9.67 -4.12 0.13
CA GLN A 91 -11.05 -4.55 -0.18
C GLN A 91 -11.75 -3.62 -1.18
N ALA A 92 -11.52 -3.85 -2.47
CA ALA A 92 -12.61 -3.70 -3.41
C ALA A 92 -13.29 -5.08 -3.48
N LEU A 93 -14.18 -5.39 -2.53
CA LEU A 93 -15.31 -6.25 -2.89
C LEU A 93 -15.96 -5.51 -4.06
N SER A 94 -15.87 -6.10 -5.24
CA SER A 94 -16.50 -5.50 -6.41
C SER A 94 -18.00 -5.41 -6.12
N GLU A 95 -18.72 -4.43 -6.68
CA GLU A 95 -20.18 -4.32 -6.47
C GLU A 95 -20.91 -5.66 -6.78
N ASP A 96 -20.34 -6.47 -7.67
CA ASP A 96 -20.73 -7.87 -7.94
C ASP A 96 -20.72 -8.79 -6.69
N GLU A 97 -19.69 -8.72 -5.83
CA GLU A 97 -19.58 -9.58 -4.65
C GLU A 97 -20.53 -9.13 -3.51
N ILE A 98 -20.87 -7.84 -3.46
CA ILE A 98 -21.86 -7.29 -2.52
C ILE A 98 -23.27 -7.76 -2.90
N PHE A 99 -23.57 -7.90 -4.19
CA PHE A 99 -24.87 -8.36 -4.66
C PHE A 99 -25.11 -9.86 -4.37
N GLU A 100 -24.09 -10.72 -4.51
CA GLU A 100 -24.23 -12.14 -4.18
C GLU A 100 -24.52 -12.38 -2.69
N LEU A 101 -23.87 -11.63 -1.79
CA LEU A 101 -24.11 -11.70 -0.34
C LEU A 101 -25.54 -11.28 0.07
N ALA A 102 -26.11 -10.28 -0.62
CA ALA A 102 -27.49 -9.87 -0.37
C ALA A 102 -28.49 -10.95 -0.80
N SER A 103 -28.27 -11.59 -1.96
CA SER A 103 -29.15 -12.63 -2.49
C SER A 103 -29.20 -13.89 -1.62
N ALA A 104 -28.09 -14.26 -0.98
CA ALA A 104 -27.99 -15.45 -0.13
C ALA A 104 -28.79 -15.32 1.18
N THR A 105 -29.06 -14.09 1.64
CA THR A 105 -29.79 -13.84 2.89
C THR A 105 -31.31 -13.97 2.70
N GLU A 106 -31.85 -13.60 1.52
CA GLU A 106 -33.28 -13.72 1.24
C GLU A 106 -33.72 -15.17 1.01
N ALA A 107 -32.87 -16.00 0.40
CA ALA A 107 -33.19 -17.40 0.12
C ALA A 107 -33.33 -18.29 1.38
N MET A 108 -32.78 -17.86 2.52
CA MET A 108 -32.91 -18.59 3.80
C MET A 108 -34.17 -18.23 4.60
N ARG A 109 -34.88 -17.16 4.21
CA ARG A 109 -36.07 -16.69 4.93
C ARG A 109 -37.38 -17.29 4.39
N ASP A 110 -37.32 -17.88 3.20
CA ASP A 110 -38.45 -18.53 2.51
C ASP A 110 -38.36 -20.08 2.54
N ALA A 111 -37.38 -20.64 3.24
CA ALA A 111 -37.16 -22.10 3.38
C ALA A 111 -37.77 -22.68 4.66
#